data_AF-A0A7H4GKY5-F1
#
_entry.id   AF-A0A7H4GKY5-F1
#
_cell.length_a   1.000
_cell.length_b   1.000
_cell.length_c   1.000
_cell.angle_alpha   90.00
_cell.angle_beta   90.00
_cell.angle_gamma   90.00
#
_symmetry.space_group_name_H-M   'P 1'
#
loop_
_entity.id
_entity.type
_entity.pdbx_description
1 polymer ?
#
loop_
_entity_poly.entity_id
_entity_poly.type
_entity_poly.pdbx_seq_one_letter_code
_entity_poly.pdbx_strand_id
1 'polypeptide(L)'
;MIRHLLLLACTLVVPVSASTAASDAQAFDFGTLDYRITFGGDDIAWREFAFYVMPGDTLPLEVHVNGDSEVEISHDGGRLDMQSTHQGVWTAPGQSGLYTLTIQPQGRESMRLNVLVKVPLVADEIEELDGYRIGRYPDQALRGNPIYLPPHGLVEVTPELIDLKISPHFTLGQFLCKQQPDHWPKYLVLREALVAKLEIILAEVNRRGIRADSFVVMSGYRTPWYNQAIGNGQYSRHQWGGAADIYIDTNGDGRMDDLNGDGRSGLRDARLLLGIIEDLYQVSEYAHLHGGLGLYGPRSHRGAFVHVDARGHEARWELP
;
A
#
# COMPACT_ATOMS: atom_id res chain seq x y z
N MET A 1 -0.19 -9.53 19.85
CA MET A 1 -0.48 -10.72 19.02
C MET A 1 -0.25 -10.32 17.58
N ILE A 2 0.96 -10.56 17.08
CA ILE A 2 1.34 -10.28 15.70
C ILE A 2 0.69 -11.37 14.85
N ARG A 3 -0.34 -11.03 14.08
CA ARG A 3 -0.88 -11.93 13.05
C ARG A 3 0.06 -11.80 11.85
N HIS A 4 0.83 -12.85 11.60
CA HIS A 4 1.64 -12.99 10.39
C HIS A 4 0.76 -12.81 9.14
N LEU A 5 1.19 -11.95 8.23
CA LEU A 5 0.56 -11.79 6.93
C LEU A 5 1.26 -12.75 5.96
N LEU A 6 0.70 -13.94 5.74
CA LEU A 6 1.12 -14.78 4.62
C LEU A 6 0.62 -14.14 3.32
N LEU A 7 1.51 -13.43 2.64
CA LEU A 7 1.35 -13.00 1.25
C LEU A 7 2.00 -14.08 0.36
N LEU A 8 1.24 -15.10 -0.01
CA LEU A 8 1.71 -16.11 -0.96
C LEU A 8 1.65 -15.49 -2.37
N ALA A 9 2.79 -15.39 -3.05
CA ALA A 9 2.83 -15.05 -4.47
C ALA A 9 2.84 -16.35 -5.29
N CYS A 10 1.79 -16.56 -6.09
CA CYS A 10 1.64 -17.74 -6.94
C CYS A 10 2.63 -17.71 -8.12
N THR A 11 3.35 -18.82 -8.35
CA THR A 11 4.05 -19.09 -9.61
C THR A 11 3.05 -19.58 -10.66
N LEU A 12 2.80 -18.79 -11.69
CA LEU A 12 1.89 -19.14 -12.79
C LEU A 12 2.67 -19.52 -14.05
N VAL A 13 2.49 -20.75 -14.50
CA VAL A 13 2.96 -21.24 -15.81
C VAL A 13 1.87 -20.93 -16.84
N VAL A 14 2.17 -20.08 -17.83
CA VAL A 14 1.26 -19.71 -18.92
C VAL A 14 1.52 -20.59 -20.16
N PRO A 15 0.51 -21.24 -20.78
CA PRO A 15 0.68 -21.90 -22.06
C PRO A 15 0.65 -20.87 -23.20
N VAL A 16 1.68 -20.88 -24.04
CA VAL A 16 1.76 -20.04 -25.24
C VAL A 16 0.83 -20.61 -26.32
N SER A 17 -0.08 -19.80 -26.84
CA SER A 17 -0.78 -20.04 -28.10
C SER A 17 -0.74 -18.79 -28.96
N ALA A 18 -0.38 -18.96 -30.23
CA ALA A 18 0.07 -17.89 -31.09
C ALA A 18 -1.05 -17.12 -31.81
N SER A 19 -0.89 -15.79 -31.78
CA SER A 19 -1.18 -14.76 -32.80
C SER A 19 -2.62 -14.47 -33.24
N THR A 20 -3.03 -13.20 -33.08
CA THR A 20 -3.15 -12.22 -34.18
C THR A 20 -3.07 -10.78 -33.63
N ALA A 21 -2.53 -9.86 -34.44
CA ALA A 21 -2.13 -8.50 -34.08
C ALA A 21 -3.18 -7.66 -33.33
N ALA A 22 -2.78 -7.13 -32.18
CA ALA A 22 -3.40 -6.02 -31.48
C ALA A 22 -2.29 -5.02 -31.10
N SER A 23 -2.64 -3.73 -31.08
CA SER A 23 -1.77 -2.58 -30.79
C SER A 23 -0.75 -2.82 -29.67
N ASP A 24 0.43 -2.18 -29.77
CA ASP A 24 1.48 -2.07 -28.74
C ASP A 24 0.98 -1.34 -27.46
N ALA A 25 -0.08 -1.85 -26.83
CA ALA A 25 -0.32 -1.65 -25.42
C ALA A 25 0.69 -2.58 -24.74
N GLN A 26 1.73 -1.99 -24.15
CA GLN A 26 2.68 -2.74 -23.34
C GLN A 26 1.90 -3.59 -22.33
N ALA A 27 2.18 -4.90 -22.31
CA ALA A 27 1.56 -5.81 -21.36
C ALA A 27 1.82 -5.30 -19.93
N PHE A 28 0.82 -5.40 -19.07
CA PHE A 28 0.96 -4.99 -17.67
C PHE A 28 2.03 -5.85 -16.99
N ASP A 29 3.06 -5.18 -16.46
CA ASP A 29 4.13 -5.82 -15.70
C ASP A 29 3.80 -5.70 -14.21
N PHE A 30 3.52 -6.83 -13.55
CA PHE A 30 3.16 -6.84 -12.13
C PHE A 30 4.31 -6.41 -11.20
N GLY A 31 5.54 -6.36 -11.72
CA GLY A 31 6.72 -5.94 -10.96
C GLY A 31 7.13 -6.91 -9.87
N THR A 32 6.79 -8.19 -10.02
CA THR A 32 7.25 -9.28 -9.18
C THR A 32 8.51 -9.93 -9.73
N LEU A 33 9.36 -10.40 -8.85
CA LEU A 33 10.57 -11.16 -9.13
C LEU A 33 10.29 -12.67 -9.10
N ASP A 34 11.24 -13.45 -9.60
CA ASP A 34 11.19 -14.91 -9.60
C ASP A 34 11.70 -15.55 -8.29
N TYR A 35 11.93 -14.73 -7.27
CA TYR A 35 12.23 -15.10 -5.90
C TYR A 35 11.45 -14.21 -4.93
N ARG A 36 11.40 -14.60 -3.67
CA ARG A 36 10.71 -13.85 -2.61
C ARG A 36 11.62 -13.67 -1.41
N ILE A 37 11.27 -12.73 -0.54
CA ILE A 37 11.87 -12.60 0.79
C ILE A 37 10.79 -12.66 1.86
N THR A 38 11.17 -13.02 3.07
CA THR A 38 10.42 -12.67 4.28
C THR A 38 11.16 -11.52 4.96
N PHE A 39 10.50 -10.39 5.18
CA PHE A 39 11.07 -9.26 5.92
C PHE A 39 10.09 -8.80 6.99
N GLY A 40 10.53 -8.76 8.25
CA GLY A 40 9.64 -8.40 9.37
C GLY A 40 8.49 -9.39 9.62
N GLY A 41 8.53 -10.57 8.97
CA GLY A 41 7.45 -11.55 8.97
C GLY A 41 6.45 -11.43 7.81
N ASP A 42 6.63 -10.47 6.91
CA ASP A 42 5.84 -10.34 5.68
C ASP A 42 6.59 -10.97 4.50
N ASP A 43 5.90 -11.81 3.73
CA ASP A 43 6.42 -12.41 2.50
C ASP A 43 6.17 -11.47 1.31
N ILE A 44 7.21 -11.10 0.57
CA ILE A 44 7.08 -10.22 -0.60
C ILE A 44 7.91 -10.73 -1.78
N ALA A 45 7.38 -10.51 -2.98
CA ALA A 45 8.06 -10.83 -4.24
C ALA A 45 8.16 -9.60 -5.17
N TRP A 46 7.66 -8.43 -4.78
CA TRP A 46 7.78 -7.23 -5.60
C TRP A 46 9.22 -6.73 -5.65
N ARG A 47 9.68 -6.29 -6.83
CA ARG A 47 11.03 -5.74 -7.03
C ARG A 47 11.30 -4.46 -6.25
N GLU A 48 10.24 -3.77 -5.85
CA GLU A 48 10.30 -2.63 -4.96
C GLU A 48 9.16 -2.70 -3.95
N PHE A 49 9.44 -2.49 -2.67
CA PHE A 49 8.40 -2.44 -1.63
C PHE A 49 8.87 -1.62 -0.42
N ALA A 50 7.95 -0.94 0.25
CA ALA A 50 8.26 -0.15 1.44
C ALA A 50 7.79 -0.79 2.74
N PHE A 51 8.55 -0.55 3.81
CA PHE A 51 8.24 -0.94 5.18
C PHE A 51 8.28 0.27 6.11
N TYR A 52 7.38 0.32 7.10
CA TYR A 52 7.19 1.47 8.00
C TYR A 52 7.50 1.11 9.47
N VAL A 53 8.76 1.24 9.85
CA VAL A 53 9.30 0.70 11.11
C VAL A 53 9.57 1.79 12.16
N MET A 54 9.61 1.45 13.44
CA MET A 54 10.07 2.36 14.48
C MET A 54 11.62 2.41 14.54
N PRO A 55 12.20 3.49 15.07
CA PRO A 55 13.63 3.55 15.32
C PRO A 55 14.11 2.39 16.19
N GLY A 56 15.18 1.71 15.76
CA GLY A 56 15.76 0.57 16.48
C GLY A 56 14.98 -0.75 16.35
N ASP A 57 13.88 -0.80 15.60
CA ASP A 57 13.18 -2.06 15.33
C ASP A 57 14.13 -3.10 14.72
N THR A 58 13.96 -4.35 15.12
CA THR A 58 14.75 -5.48 14.62
C THR A 58 13.85 -6.39 13.81
N LEU A 59 14.18 -6.57 12.53
CA LEU A 59 13.37 -7.30 11.57
C LEU A 59 14.16 -8.51 11.03
N PRO A 60 13.62 -9.74 11.13
CA PRO A 60 14.20 -10.88 10.44
C PRO A 60 14.12 -10.66 8.92
N LEU A 61 15.17 -11.08 8.21
CA LEU A 61 15.27 -11.09 6.76
C LEU A 61 15.64 -12.50 6.31
N GLU A 62 14.80 -13.10 5.47
CA GLU A 62 15.04 -14.40 4.86
C GLU A 62 14.87 -14.29 3.34
N VAL A 63 15.85 -14.75 2.56
CA VAL A 63 15.82 -14.75 1.10
C VAL A 63 15.48 -16.15 0.61
N HIS A 64 14.34 -16.30 -0.05
CA HIS A 64 13.86 -17.58 -0.56
C HIS A 64 14.22 -17.71 -2.04
N VAL A 65 15.43 -18.20 -2.29
CA VAL A 65 15.95 -18.51 -3.62
C VAL A 65 16.33 -19.98 -3.72
N ASN A 66 16.21 -20.57 -4.90
CA ASN A 66 16.50 -21.99 -5.10
C ASN A 66 17.99 -22.29 -5.06
N GLY A 67 18.39 -23.31 -4.28
CA GLY A 67 19.76 -23.82 -4.22
C GLY A 67 20.70 -22.91 -3.41
N ASP A 68 22.00 -23.15 -3.53
CA ASP A 68 23.04 -22.42 -2.78
C ASP A 68 23.45 -21.09 -3.46
N SER A 69 22.51 -20.40 -4.12
CA SER A 69 22.81 -19.12 -4.79
C SER A 69 23.40 -18.12 -3.81
N GLU A 70 24.53 -17.52 -4.17
CA GLU A 70 25.07 -16.39 -3.40
C GLU A 70 24.10 -15.21 -3.45
N VAL A 71 23.96 -14.51 -2.33
CA VAL A 71 23.09 -13.34 -2.19
C VAL A 71 23.91 -12.18 -1.65
N GLU A 72 23.98 -11.11 -2.42
CA GLU A 72 24.54 -9.84 -1.97
C GLU A 72 23.42 -8.98 -1.40
N ILE A 73 23.64 -8.43 -0.19
CA ILE A 73 22.72 -7.51 0.45
C ILE A 73 23.49 -6.24 0.79
N SER A 74 23.13 -5.13 0.15
CA SER A 74 23.68 -3.81 0.45
C SER A 74 22.64 -2.94 1.13
N HIS A 75 23.09 -2.02 1.98
CA HIS A 75 22.21 -1.09 2.70
C HIS A 75 22.89 0.25 2.94
N ASP A 76 22.13 1.34 2.95
CA ASP A 76 22.62 2.72 3.20
C ASP A 76 22.49 3.16 4.66
N GLY A 77 21.87 2.32 5.50
CA GLY A 77 21.74 2.52 6.93
C GLY A 77 21.24 1.29 7.65
N GLY A 78 21.20 1.39 8.97
CA GLY A 78 20.88 0.29 9.87
C GLY A 78 22.07 -0.65 10.06
N ARG A 79 21.81 -1.78 10.69
CA ARG A 79 22.80 -2.85 10.87
C ARG A 79 22.21 -4.17 10.42
N LEU A 80 22.85 -4.84 9.46
CA LEU A 80 22.51 -6.19 9.05
C LEU A 80 23.45 -7.19 9.71
N ASP A 81 22.90 -8.03 10.59
CA ASP A 81 23.62 -9.12 11.24
C ASP A 81 23.24 -10.44 10.51
N MET A 82 24.10 -10.89 9.58
CA MET A 82 23.87 -12.13 8.82
C MET A 82 24.09 -13.37 9.70
N GLN A 83 23.16 -14.31 9.62
CA GLN A 83 23.18 -15.59 10.36
C GLN A 83 23.54 -16.77 9.45
N SER A 84 23.24 -16.66 8.15
CA SER A 84 23.64 -17.58 7.09
C SER A 84 23.72 -16.83 5.75
N THR A 85 23.92 -17.53 4.63
CA THR A 85 23.92 -16.91 3.29
C THR A 85 22.55 -16.30 2.93
N HIS A 86 21.45 -16.83 3.47
CA HIS A 86 20.09 -16.41 3.10
C HIS A 86 19.28 -15.87 4.26
N GLN A 87 19.84 -15.84 5.47
CA GLN A 87 19.12 -15.38 6.67
C GLN A 87 19.96 -14.37 7.43
N GLY A 88 19.31 -13.31 7.87
CA GLY A 88 19.90 -12.27 8.67
C GLY A 88 18.85 -11.54 9.48
N VAL A 89 19.33 -10.60 10.29
CA VAL A 89 18.48 -9.72 11.08
C VAL A 89 18.91 -8.29 10.80
N TRP A 90 18.01 -7.48 10.29
CA TRP A 90 18.27 -6.06 10.07
C TRP A 90 17.70 -5.23 11.22
N THR A 91 18.52 -4.34 11.77
CA THR A 91 18.13 -3.39 12.81
C THR A 91 18.02 -1.99 12.21
N ALA A 92 16.85 -1.37 12.37
CA ALA A 92 16.57 -0.03 11.91
C ALA A 92 17.47 1.01 12.61
N PRO A 93 17.91 2.06 11.90
CA PRO A 93 18.53 3.22 12.51
C PRO A 93 17.73 3.83 13.66
N GLY A 94 18.44 4.48 14.59
CA GLY A 94 17.81 5.27 15.64
C GLY A 94 17.23 6.61 15.15
N GLN A 95 17.58 7.03 13.94
CA GLN A 95 17.11 8.26 13.33
C GLN A 95 15.97 7.96 12.35
N SER A 96 14.94 8.79 12.35
CA SER A 96 13.85 8.73 11.36
C SER A 96 14.33 9.13 9.96
N GLY A 97 13.72 8.56 8.94
CA GLY A 97 14.05 8.84 7.55
C GLY A 97 13.92 7.62 6.64
N LEU A 98 14.28 7.80 5.37
CA LEU A 98 14.35 6.72 4.39
C LEU A 98 15.72 6.03 4.48
N TYR A 99 15.68 4.70 4.52
CA TYR A 99 16.83 3.82 4.34
C TYR A 99 16.49 2.76 3.31
N THR A 100 17.51 2.19 2.68
CA THR A 100 17.34 1.20 1.62
C THR A 100 18.10 -0.07 1.92
N LEU A 101 17.49 -1.20 1.56
CA LEU A 101 18.16 -2.48 1.41
C LEU A 101 18.01 -2.93 -0.04
N THR A 102 19.11 -3.33 -0.67
CA THR A 102 19.08 -3.97 -1.99
C THR A 102 19.51 -5.41 -1.84
N ILE A 103 18.64 -6.35 -2.22
CA ILE A 103 18.87 -7.79 -2.18
C ILE A 103 19.08 -8.27 -3.61
N GLN A 104 20.26 -8.81 -3.90
CA GLN A 104 20.67 -9.25 -5.23
C GLN A 104 21.19 -10.69 -5.17
N PRO A 105 20.34 -11.69 -5.45
CA PRO A 105 20.81 -13.05 -5.70
C PRO A 105 21.61 -13.11 -7.01
N GLN A 106 22.62 -13.97 -7.07
CA GLN A 106 23.48 -14.10 -8.25
C GLN A 106 22.68 -14.44 -9.51
N GLY A 107 22.85 -13.63 -10.56
CA GLY A 107 22.23 -13.87 -11.87
C GLY A 107 20.73 -13.57 -11.96
N ARG A 108 20.14 -12.94 -10.95
CA ARG A 108 18.73 -12.52 -10.91
C ARG A 108 18.60 -10.99 -10.98
N GLU A 109 17.39 -10.47 -11.10
CA GLU A 109 17.13 -9.04 -10.87
C GLU A 109 17.20 -8.72 -9.36
N SER A 110 17.46 -7.46 -8.98
CA SER A 110 17.50 -7.05 -7.57
C SER A 110 16.12 -6.68 -7.04
N MET A 111 15.96 -6.86 -5.72
CA MET A 111 14.85 -6.32 -4.94
C MET A 111 15.33 -5.11 -4.14
N ARG A 112 14.57 -4.02 -4.19
CA ARG A 112 14.79 -2.83 -3.35
C ARG A 112 13.72 -2.72 -2.27
N LEU A 113 14.16 -2.66 -1.02
CA LEU A 113 13.30 -2.32 0.12
C LEU A 113 13.52 -0.86 0.48
N ASN A 114 12.44 -0.08 0.52
CA ASN A 114 12.44 1.29 1.02
C ASN A 114 11.93 1.28 2.46
N VAL A 115 12.84 1.32 3.43
CA VAL A 115 12.49 1.28 4.86
C VAL A 115 12.37 2.70 5.40
N LEU A 116 11.15 3.11 5.67
CA LEU A 116 10.81 4.42 6.24
C LEU A 116 10.75 4.29 7.77
N VAL A 117 11.80 4.76 8.44
CA VAL A 117 11.88 4.81 9.89
C VAL A 117 11.05 5.99 10.38
N LYS A 118 10.02 5.69 11.18
CA LYS A 118 9.02 6.64 11.66
C LYS A 118 9.59 7.61 12.70
N VAL A 119 9.00 8.80 12.75
CA VAL A 119 9.08 9.70 13.90
C VAL A 119 8.20 9.13 15.02
N PRO A 120 8.74 8.83 16.21
CA PRO A 120 7.93 8.32 17.32
C PRO A 120 6.83 9.31 17.73
N LEU A 121 5.62 8.78 17.92
CA LEU A 121 4.49 9.52 18.44
C LEU A 121 4.44 9.31 19.95
N VAL A 122 4.62 10.38 20.72
CA VAL A 122 4.40 10.34 22.17
C VAL A 122 2.92 10.60 22.42
N ALA A 123 2.22 9.56 22.89
CA ALA A 123 0.78 9.39 22.77
C ALA A 123 -0.08 10.44 23.50
N ASP A 124 0.47 11.18 24.45
CA ASP A 124 -0.37 11.93 25.38
C ASP A 124 -0.91 13.24 24.80
N GLU A 125 -0.22 13.92 23.87
CA GLU A 125 -0.63 15.27 23.42
C GLU A 125 -0.17 15.72 22.01
N ILE A 126 0.05 14.81 21.04
CA ILE A 126 0.31 15.28 19.66
C ILE A 126 -0.99 15.69 18.96
N GLU A 127 -1.33 16.98 19.08
CA GLU A 127 -2.29 17.64 18.18
C GLU A 127 -1.61 18.17 16.92
N GLU A 128 -0.30 18.40 16.97
CA GLU A 128 0.52 18.95 15.89
C GLU A 128 1.95 18.40 15.99
N LEU A 129 2.61 18.23 14.84
CA LEU A 129 4.02 17.85 14.73
C LEU A 129 4.67 18.72 13.65
N ASP A 130 5.70 19.48 14.01
CA ASP A 130 6.40 20.42 13.11
C ASP A 130 5.47 21.33 12.30
N GLY A 131 4.45 21.90 12.96
CA GLY A 131 3.45 22.76 12.32
C GLY A 131 2.36 22.02 11.53
N TYR A 132 2.46 20.69 11.39
CA TYR A 132 1.49 19.85 10.70
C TYR A 132 0.44 19.30 11.67
N ARG A 133 -0.83 19.67 11.47
CA ARG A 133 -1.93 19.31 12.38
C ARG A 133 -2.27 17.83 12.29
N ILE A 134 -2.07 17.09 13.36
CA ILE A 134 -2.50 15.69 13.44
C ILE A 134 -3.91 15.62 14.02
N GLY A 135 -4.18 16.37 15.08
CA GLY A 135 -5.38 16.18 15.91
C GLY A 135 -5.29 14.90 16.75
N ARG A 136 -6.38 14.57 17.45
CA ARG A 136 -6.38 13.53 18.48
C ARG A 136 -6.97 12.21 17.98
N TYR A 137 -6.20 11.13 18.09
CA TYR A 137 -6.73 9.77 17.96
C TYR A 137 -7.63 9.42 19.14
N PRO A 138 -8.66 8.57 18.98
CA PRO A 138 -9.48 8.13 20.10
C PRO A 138 -8.66 7.39 21.18
N ASP A 139 -8.87 7.71 22.45
CA ASP A 139 -8.16 7.09 23.58
C ASP A 139 -8.47 5.59 23.72
N GLN A 140 -9.66 5.17 23.27
CA GLN A 140 -10.10 3.78 23.32
C GLN A 140 -10.18 3.20 21.91
N ALA A 141 -9.65 1.99 21.76
CA ALA A 141 -9.82 1.22 20.55
C ALA A 141 -11.31 0.88 20.32
N LEU A 142 -11.80 1.02 19.08
CA LEU A 142 -13.17 0.66 18.73
C LEU A 142 -13.45 -0.80 19.08
N ARG A 143 -14.36 -1.02 20.04
CA ARG A 143 -14.72 -2.35 20.56
C ARG A 143 -13.51 -3.16 21.04
N GLY A 144 -12.49 -2.49 21.56
CA GLY A 144 -11.25 -3.12 22.03
C GLY A 144 -10.38 -3.72 20.92
N ASN A 145 -10.64 -3.43 19.65
CA ASN A 145 -9.87 -3.99 18.54
C ASN A 145 -8.54 -3.21 18.36
N PRO A 146 -7.38 -3.86 18.56
CA PRO A 146 -6.08 -3.18 18.59
C PRO A 146 -5.69 -2.49 17.28
N ILE A 147 -6.34 -2.79 16.14
CA ILE A 147 -6.09 -2.05 14.88
C ILE A 147 -6.49 -0.57 14.95
N TYR A 148 -7.26 -0.19 15.98
CA TYR A 148 -7.70 1.17 16.27
C TYR A 148 -6.93 1.84 17.43
N LEU A 149 -5.86 1.22 17.91
CA LEU A 149 -4.94 1.91 18.82
C LEU A 149 -4.22 3.05 18.08
N PRO A 150 -3.89 4.16 18.75
CA PRO A 150 -3.07 5.21 18.17
C PRO A 150 -1.76 4.64 17.59
N PRO A 151 -1.30 5.14 16.43
CA PRO A 151 -0.04 4.68 15.86
C PRO A 151 1.13 5.07 16.77
N HIS A 152 2.11 4.18 16.91
CA HIS A 152 3.32 4.45 17.71
C HIS A 152 4.24 5.50 17.10
N GLY A 153 4.05 5.84 15.83
CA GLY A 153 4.87 6.79 15.09
C GLY A 153 4.27 7.11 13.73
N LEU A 154 4.80 8.16 13.10
CA LEU A 154 4.37 8.66 11.80
C LEU A 154 5.56 8.66 10.84
N VAL A 155 5.31 8.41 9.57
CA VAL A 155 6.31 8.61 8.51
C VAL A 155 6.39 10.10 8.23
N GLU A 156 7.59 10.68 8.38
CA GLU A 156 7.89 12.03 7.90
C GLU A 156 8.05 12.00 6.37
N VAL A 157 7.37 12.91 5.69
CA VAL A 157 7.41 13.05 4.24
C VAL A 157 7.85 14.46 3.90
N THR A 158 9.03 14.56 3.31
CA THR A 158 9.58 15.79 2.72
C THR A 158 9.20 15.86 1.23
N PRO A 159 9.38 17.02 0.56
CA PRO A 159 9.10 17.13 -0.87
C PRO A 159 9.82 16.09 -1.74
N GLU A 160 11.04 15.71 -1.35
CA GLU A 160 11.87 14.74 -2.07
C GLU A 160 11.32 13.31 -2.00
N LEU A 161 10.44 13.02 -1.05
CA LEU A 161 9.85 11.70 -0.84
C LEU A 161 8.49 11.52 -1.52
N ILE A 162 7.93 12.55 -2.17
CA ILE A 162 6.61 12.47 -2.83
C ILE A 162 6.60 11.39 -3.91
N ASP A 163 7.67 11.35 -4.72
CA ASP A 163 7.81 10.42 -5.84
C ASP A 163 8.48 9.11 -5.43
N LEU A 164 8.78 8.91 -4.13
CA LEU A 164 9.33 7.66 -3.63
C LEU A 164 8.34 6.53 -3.94
N LYS A 165 8.79 5.56 -4.73
CA LYS A 165 8.06 4.31 -4.96
C LYS A 165 8.00 3.50 -3.66
N ILE A 166 6.78 3.12 -3.30
CA ILE A 166 6.53 2.25 -2.14
C ILE A 166 6.13 0.83 -2.54
N SER A 167 5.89 0.65 -3.83
CA SER A 167 5.64 -0.60 -4.56
C SER A 167 5.75 -0.29 -6.07
N PRO A 168 5.75 -1.27 -6.98
CA PRO A 168 6.00 -1.01 -8.41
C PRO A 168 5.06 0.06 -9.01
N HIS A 169 3.79 0.10 -8.58
CA HIS A 169 2.75 0.94 -9.17
C HIS A 169 2.30 2.10 -8.27
N PHE A 170 2.83 2.22 -7.06
CA PHE A 170 2.43 3.28 -6.13
C PHE A 170 3.59 4.09 -5.55
N THR A 171 3.37 5.39 -5.35
CA THR A 171 4.30 6.31 -4.68
C THR A 171 3.76 6.75 -3.32
N LEU A 172 4.65 7.18 -2.42
CA LEU A 172 4.30 7.64 -1.08
C LEU A 172 3.37 8.86 -1.13
N GLY A 173 3.63 9.77 -2.07
CA GLY A 173 2.86 11.01 -2.26
C GLY A 173 1.37 10.79 -2.53
N GLN A 174 1.00 9.70 -3.20
CA GLN A 174 -0.39 9.35 -3.48
C GLN A 174 -1.23 9.17 -2.20
N PHE A 175 -0.61 8.86 -1.07
CA PHE A 175 -1.30 8.59 0.19
C PHE A 175 -1.33 9.79 1.14
N LEU A 176 -0.76 10.93 0.76
CA LEU A 176 -0.72 12.11 1.62
C LEU A 176 -2.11 12.67 1.93
N CYS A 177 -2.28 13.16 3.16
CA CYS A 177 -3.47 13.88 3.56
C CYS A 177 -3.53 15.24 2.85
N LYS A 178 -4.72 15.63 2.38
CA LYS A 178 -4.94 16.85 1.57
C LYS A 178 -4.89 18.16 2.35
N GLN A 179 -4.82 18.09 3.68
CA GLN A 179 -4.69 19.30 4.50
C GLN A 179 -3.36 20.01 4.26
N GLN A 180 -3.33 21.31 4.59
CA GLN A 180 -2.11 22.13 4.59
C GLN A 180 -1.25 21.88 3.33
N PRO A 181 -1.79 22.15 2.12
CA PRO A 181 -1.16 21.76 0.86
C PRO A 181 0.28 22.28 0.76
N ASP A 182 0.52 23.52 1.18
CA ASP A 182 1.81 24.20 1.09
C ASP A 182 2.77 23.93 2.28
N HIS A 183 2.37 23.08 3.24
CA HIS A 183 3.18 22.78 4.43
C HIS A 183 4.08 21.56 4.25
N TRP A 184 5.31 21.67 4.76
CA TRP A 184 6.31 20.61 4.84
C TRP A 184 7.12 20.70 6.15
N PRO A 185 7.56 19.56 6.72
CA PRO A 185 7.23 18.19 6.31
C PRO A 185 5.75 17.85 6.56
N LYS A 186 5.26 16.79 5.90
CA LYS A 186 3.94 16.19 6.18
C LYS A 186 4.16 14.87 6.90
N TYR A 187 3.13 14.40 7.61
CA TYR A 187 3.18 13.13 8.33
C TYR A 187 2.05 12.22 7.94
N LEU A 188 2.34 10.92 7.81
CA LEU A 188 1.33 9.92 7.50
C LEU A 188 1.52 8.60 8.24
N VAL A 189 0.41 7.87 8.38
CA VAL A 189 0.41 6.43 8.68
C VAL A 189 0.09 5.71 7.38
N LEU A 190 0.82 4.65 7.08
CA LEU A 190 0.52 3.73 5.99
C LEU A 190 0.81 2.30 6.45
N ARG A 191 0.08 1.34 5.87
CA ARG A 191 0.23 -0.08 6.17
C ARG A 191 0.63 -0.83 4.92
N GLU A 192 1.65 -1.67 5.05
CA GLU A 192 2.15 -2.59 4.03
C GLU A 192 1.00 -3.39 3.41
N ALA A 193 0.11 -3.91 4.27
CA ALA A 193 -1.07 -4.66 3.85
C ALA A 193 -2.02 -3.89 2.93
N LEU A 194 -2.13 -2.56 3.04
CA LEU A 194 -2.94 -1.75 2.12
C LEU A 194 -2.24 -1.67 0.75
N VAL A 195 -0.94 -1.38 0.73
CA VAL A 195 -0.14 -1.23 -0.50
C VAL A 195 -0.12 -2.54 -1.28
N ALA A 196 0.23 -3.65 -0.62
CA ALA A 196 0.20 -4.99 -1.20
C ALA A 196 -1.19 -5.35 -1.77
N LYS A 197 -2.25 -5.01 -1.05
CA LYS A 197 -3.62 -5.24 -1.50
C LYS A 197 -3.96 -4.43 -2.76
N LEU A 198 -3.52 -3.18 -2.85
CA LEU A 198 -3.74 -2.34 -4.03
C LEU A 198 -2.98 -2.87 -5.26
N GLU A 199 -1.75 -3.37 -5.08
CA GLU A 199 -0.99 -4.05 -6.13
C GLU A 199 -1.74 -5.28 -6.67
N ILE A 200 -2.25 -6.14 -5.78
CA ILE A 200 -2.99 -7.35 -6.19
C ILE A 200 -4.31 -6.98 -6.90
N ILE A 201 -5.04 -5.97 -6.40
CA ILE A 201 -6.26 -5.49 -7.05
C ILE A 201 -5.93 -4.93 -8.45
N LEU A 202 -4.85 -4.16 -8.59
CA LEU A 202 -4.43 -3.60 -9.88
C LEU A 202 -4.07 -4.70 -10.89
N ALA A 203 -3.37 -5.74 -10.44
CA ALA A 203 -3.08 -6.91 -11.26
C ALA A 203 -4.35 -7.61 -11.74
N GLU A 204 -5.33 -7.81 -10.86
CA GLU A 204 -6.60 -8.43 -11.23
C GLU A 204 -7.41 -7.59 -12.22
N VAL A 205 -7.44 -6.27 -12.04
CA VAL A 205 -8.06 -5.32 -12.98
C VAL A 205 -7.42 -5.43 -14.37
N ASN A 206 -6.09 -5.43 -14.45
CA ASN A 206 -5.36 -5.58 -15.71
C ASN A 206 -5.56 -6.97 -16.32
N ARG A 207 -5.60 -8.04 -15.51
CA ARG A 207 -5.88 -9.42 -15.96
C ARG A 207 -7.26 -9.54 -16.60
N ARG A 208 -8.23 -8.71 -16.19
CA ARG A 208 -9.57 -8.63 -16.79
C ARG A 208 -9.66 -7.72 -18.03
N GLY A 209 -8.52 -7.21 -18.52
CA GLY A 209 -8.44 -6.42 -19.73
C GLY A 209 -8.67 -4.93 -19.53
N ILE A 210 -8.73 -4.45 -18.29
CA ILE A 210 -8.79 -3.01 -17.99
C ILE A 210 -7.36 -2.53 -17.74
N ARG A 211 -6.74 -1.92 -18.75
CA ARG A 211 -5.36 -1.46 -18.66
C ARG A 211 -5.24 -0.26 -17.72
N ALA A 212 -4.45 -0.37 -16.66
CA ALA A 212 -4.11 0.73 -15.76
C ALA A 212 -2.72 0.56 -15.15
N ASP A 213 -1.92 1.62 -15.06
CA ASP A 213 -0.56 1.60 -14.47
C ASP A 213 -0.54 1.86 -12.96
N SER A 214 -1.62 2.41 -12.44
CA SER A 214 -1.82 2.69 -11.03
C SER A 214 -3.31 2.98 -10.82
N PHE A 215 -3.74 3.09 -9.56
CA PHE A 215 -4.99 3.77 -9.24
C PHE A 215 -4.71 5.24 -8.91
N VAL A 216 -5.65 6.11 -9.27
CA VAL A 216 -5.71 7.39 -8.58
C VAL A 216 -6.19 7.15 -7.16
N VAL A 217 -5.33 7.43 -6.19
CA VAL A 217 -5.68 7.46 -4.77
C VAL A 217 -6.30 8.82 -4.47
N MET A 218 -7.63 8.91 -4.62
CA MET A 218 -8.38 10.13 -4.33
C MET A 218 -8.21 10.56 -2.86
N SER A 219 -8.10 9.60 -1.95
CA SER A 219 -7.83 9.84 -0.54
C SER A 219 -7.11 8.64 0.07
N GLY A 220 -5.87 8.84 0.50
CA GLY A 220 -5.12 7.88 1.31
C GLY A 220 -5.26 8.17 2.80
N TYR A 221 -4.15 8.45 3.48
CA TYR A 221 -4.14 8.81 4.90
C TYR A 221 -4.93 10.09 5.17
N ARG A 222 -5.61 10.12 6.33
CA ARG A 222 -6.25 11.31 6.87
C ARG A 222 -5.81 11.47 8.31
N THR A 223 -5.30 12.65 8.68
CA THR A 223 -5.09 12.92 10.11
C THR A 223 -6.45 12.91 10.84
N PRO A 224 -6.48 12.66 12.15
CA PRO A 224 -7.69 12.85 12.94
C PRO A 224 -8.36 14.21 12.75
N TRP A 225 -7.57 15.29 12.74
CA TRP A 225 -8.07 16.64 12.52
C TRP A 225 -8.78 16.78 11.16
N TYR A 226 -8.14 16.35 10.08
CA TYR A 226 -8.72 16.48 8.74
C TYR A 226 -9.93 15.57 8.55
N ASN A 227 -9.86 14.34 9.08
CA ASN A 227 -10.98 13.40 9.03
C ASN A 227 -12.24 13.98 9.69
N GLN A 228 -12.08 14.64 10.84
CA GLN A 228 -13.17 15.36 11.51
C GLN A 228 -13.63 16.59 10.69
N ALA A 229 -12.70 17.38 10.16
CA ALA A 229 -13.01 18.59 9.40
C ALA A 229 -13.88 18.33 8.15
N ILE A 230 -13.77 17.14 7.56
CA ILE A 230 -14.61 16.70 6.42
C ILE A 230 -15.85 15.89 6.83
N GLY A 231 -16.18 15.87 8.13
CA GLY A 231 -17.42 15.29 8.67
C GLY A 231 -17.44 13.76 8.78
N ASN A 232 -16.28 13.09 8.77
CA ASN A 232 -16.23 11.64 8.94
C ASN A 232 -16.17 11.22 10.40
N GLY A 233 -16.59 9.98 10.68
CA GLY A 233 -16.50 9.39 12.01
C GLY A 233 -15.07 9.16 12.49
N GLN A 234 -14.88 9.23 13.81
CA GLN A 234 -13.58 9.11 14.48
C GLN A 234 -12.86 7.77 14.29
N TYR A 235 -13.53 6.73 13.78
CA TYR A 235 -12.93 5.40 13.54
C TYR A 235 -12.78 5.05 12.06
N SER A 236 -12.70 6.06 11.19
CA SER A 236 -12.37 5.87 9.77
C SER A 236 -11.00 5.22 9.60
N ARG A 237 -10.91 4.15 8.80
CA ARG A 237 -9.67 3.39 8.56
C ARG A 237 -8.58 4.21 7.86
N HIS A 238 -8.92 5.32 7.21
CA HIS A 238 -7.94 6.27 6.63
C HIS A 238 -7.00 6.84 7.69
N GLN A 239 -7.44 6.99 8.95
CA GLN A 239 -6.60 7.53 10.03
C GLN A 239 -5.51 6.57 10.48
N TRP A 240 -5.64 5.27 10.19
CA TRP A 240 -4.64 4.26 10.55
C TRP A 240 -3.90 3.72 9.33
N GLY A 241 -3.81 4.52 8.27
CA GLY A 241 -3.06 4.16 7.06
C GLY A 241 -3.54 2.90 6.34
N GLY A 242 -4.76 2.47 6.65
CA GLY A 242 -5.27 1.17 6.22
C GLY A 242 -6.36 1.26 5.17
N ALA A 243 -6.65 2.43 4.62
CA ALA A 243 -7.71 2.63 3.63
C ALA A 243 -7.30 3.58 2.52
N ALA A 244 -7.86 3.36 1.33
CA ALA A 244 -7.73 4.20 0.16
C ALA A 244 -9.09 4.32 -0.56
N ASP A 245 -9.40 5.53 -1.00
CA ASP A 245 -10.49 5.78 -1.95
C ASP A 245 -9.87 5.85 -3.35
N ILE A 246 -10.22 4.92 -4.23
CA ILE A 246 -9.53 4.68 -5.50
C ILE A 246 -10.46 4.77 -6.72
N TYR A 247 -9.87 5.14 -7.86
CA TYR A 247 -10.47 5.01 -9.19
C TYR A 247 -9.39 4.86 -10.26
N ILE A 248 -9.79 4.46 -11.47
CA ILE A 248 -8.92 4.36 -12.65
C ILE A 248 -9.16 5.61 -13.49
N ASP A 249 -8.08 6.30 -13.84
CA ASP A 249 -8.07 7.52 -14.65
C ASP A 249 -6.77 7.52 -15.46
N THR A 250 -6.83 6.87 -16.61
CA THR A 250 -5.68 6.70 -17.52
C THR A 250 -5.50 7.89 -18.46
N ASN A 251 -6.54 8.72 -18.62
CA ASN A 251 -6.49 9.91 -19.46
C ASN A 251 -6.10 11.19 -18.67
N GLY A 252 -6.10 11.13 -17.33
CA GLY A 252 -5.68 12.20 -16.43
C GLY A 252 -6.70 13.34 -16.30
N ASP A 253 -7.99 13.12 -16.56
CA ASP A 253 -9.02 14.16 -16.50
C ASP A 253 -9.62 14.38 -15.09
N GLY A 254 -9.15 13.60 -14.11
CA GLY A 254 -9.59 13.65 -12.72
C GLY A 254 -10.93 12.95 -12.46
N ARG A 255 -11.39 12.11 -13.39
CA ARG A 255 -12.61 11.30 -13.27
C ARG A 255 -12.31 9.85 -13.60
N MET A 256 -13.20 8.99 -13.13
CA MET A 256 -13.11 7.58 -13.45
C MET A 256 -13.31 7.37 -14.96
N ASP A 257 -12.45 6.56 -15.56
CA ASP A 257 -12.61 6.13 -16.95
C ASP A 257 -13.93 5.38 -17.16
N ASP A 258 -14.41 5.35 -18.40
CA ASP A 258 -15.53 4.52 -18.84
C ASP A 258 -15.07 3.04 -18.95
N LEU A 259 -15.11 2.35 -17.81
CA LEU A 259 -14.64 0.97 -17.68
C LEU A 259 -15.61 -0.04 -18.31
N ASN A 260 -16.89 0.32 -18.43
CA ASN A 260 -17.91 -0.57 -18.99
C ASN A 260 -18.17 -0.36 -20.50
N GLY A 261 -17.61 0.70 -21.09
CA GLY A 261 -17.71 1.01 -22.52
C GLY A 261 -19.06 1.57 -22.95
N ASP A 262 -19.84 2.17 -22.05
CA ASP A 262 -21.17 2.74 -22.34
C ASP A 262 -21.13 4.21 -22.80
N GLY A 263 -19.93 4.78 -22.90
CA GLY A 263 -19.65 6.15 -23.29
C GLY A 263 -19.81 7.16 -22.16
N ARG A 264 -19.97 6.71 -20.91
CA ARG A 264 -20.19 7.59 -19.75
C ARG A 264 -19.38 7.17 -18.53
N SER A 265 -18.48 8.05 -18.09
CA SER A 265 -17.84 7.97 -16.78
C SER A 265 -18.84 8.16 -15.63
N GLY A 266 -19.05 7.17 -14.78
CA GLY A 266 -19.97 7.28 -13.66
C GLY A 266 -20.03 6.10 -12.68
N LEU A 267 -21.20 5.97 -12.04
CA LEU A 267 -21.42 4.98 -10.97
C LEU A 267 -21.32 3.53 -11.47
N ARG A 268 -21.58 3.29 -12.76
CA ARG A 268 -21.53 1.94 -13.35
C ARG A 268 -20.10 1.44 -13.44
N ASP A 269 -19.15 2.32 -13.75
CA ASP A 269 -17.71 2.01 -13.78
C ASP A 269 -17.19 1.70 -12.39
N ALA A 270 -17.57 2.51 -11.40
CA ALA A 270 -17.18 2.27 -10.02
C ALA A 270 -17.76 0.95 -9.49
N ARG A 271 -18.99 0.59 -9.92
CA ARG A 271 -19.59 -0.72 -9.60
C ARG A 271 -18.89 -1.87 -10.32
N LEU A 272 -18.39 -1.68 -11.55
CA LEU A 272 -17.57 -2.68 -12.23
C LEU A 272 -16.27 -2.94 -11.45
N LEU A 273 -15.54 -1.88 -11.07
CA LEU A 273 -14.34 -2.01 -10.25
C LEU A 273 -14.63 -2.68 -8.89
N LEU A 274 -15.74 -2.31 -8.24
CA LEU A 274 -16.22 -2.95 -7.00
C LEU A 274 -16.39 -4.46 -7.19
N GLY A 275 -17.12 -4.88 -8.24
CA GLY A 275 -17.38 -6.29 -8.52
C GLY A 275 -16.12 -7.10 -8.82
N ILE A 276 -15.14 -6.50 -9.51
CA ILE A 276 -13.83 -7.13 -9.74
C ILE A 276 -13.14 -7.43 -8.40
N ILE A 277 -13.19 -6.49 -7.45
CA ILE A 277 -12.60 -6.64 -6.12
C ILE A 277 -13.36 -7.68 -5.28
N GLU A 278 -14.70 -7.72 -5.38
CA GLU A 278 -15.51 -8.72 -4.68
C GLU A 278 -15.22 -10.14 -5.15
N ASP A 279 -15.12 -10.34 -6.47
CA ASP A 279 -14.75 -11.62 -7.07
C ASP A 279 -13.34 -12.07 -6.64
N LEU A 280 -12.38 -11.14 -6.63
CA LEU A 280 -11.01 -11.40 -6.16
C LEU A 280 -11.02 -11.97 -4.73
N TYR A 281 -11.83 -11.41 -3.85
CA TYR A 281 -11.97 -11.88 -2.47
C TYR A 281 -12.61 -13.26 -2.32
N GLN A 282 -13.29 -13.78 -3.35
CA GLN A 282 -13.83 -15.14 -3.34
C GLN A 282 -12.77 -16.21 -3.63
N VAL A 283 -11.62 -15.82 -4.18
CA VAL A 283 -10.50 -16.73 -4.39
C VAL A 283 -9.84 -17.02 -3.04
N SER A 284 -9.77 -18.29 -2.66
CA SER A 284 -9.28 -18.72 -1.34
C SER A 284 -7.87 -18.24 -1.01
N GLU A 285 -7.02 -18.12 -2.02
CA GLU A 285 -5.65 -17.58 -1.91
C GLU A 285 -5.65 -16.13 -1.42
N TYR A 286 -6.63 -15.32 -1.85
CA TYR A 286 -6.77 -13.90 -1.53
C TYR A 286 -7.74 -13.62 -0.38
N ALA A 287 -8.20 -14.65 0.34
CA ALA A 287 -9.08 -14.48 1.49
C ALA A 287 -8.47 -13.58 2.59
N HIS A 288 -7.13 -13.55 2.70
CA HIS A 288 -6.41 -12.67 3.61
C HIS A 288 -6.54 -11.17 3.28
N LEU A 289 -6.93 -10.83 2.04
CA LEU A 289 -7.17 -9.44 1.61
C LEU A 289 -8.52 -8.89 2.08
N HIS A 290 -9.37 -9.71 2.72
CA HIS A 290 -10.69 -9.26 3.17
C HIS A 290 -10.60 -8.02 4.08
N GLY A 291 -11.48 -7.07 3.81
CA GLY A 291 -11.55 -5.80 4.53
C GLY A 291 -12.82 -5.03 4.20
N GLY A 292 -12.83 -3.74 4.51
CA GLY A 292 -13.89 -2.83 4.08
C GLY A 292 -13.83 -2.58 2.58
N LEU A 293 -15.01 -2.57 1.97
CA LEU A 293 -15.20 -2.27 0.55
C LEU A 293 -16.49 -1.46 0.43
N GLY A 294 -16.44 -0.33 -0.28
CA GLY A 294 -17.62 0.52 -0.40
C GLY A 294 -17.71 1.28 -1.71
N LEU A 295 -18.94 1.44 -2.20
CA LEU A 295 -19.23 2.15 -3.44
C LEU A 295 -19.72 3.56 -3.15
N TYR A 296 -19.06 4.56 -3.75
CA TYR A 296 -19.45 5.96 -3.62
C TYR A 296 -19.86 6.55 -4.97
N GLY A 297 -21.04 7.15 -5.00
CA GLY A 297 -21.54 7.87 -6.17
C GLY A 297 -20.87 9.25 -6.35
N PRO A 298 -21.05 9.86 -7.53
CA PRO A 298 -20.49 11.17 -7.83
C PRO A 298 -21.12 12.26 -6.96
N ARG A 299 -20.36 13.32 -6.69
CA ARG A 299 -20.83 14.57 -6.07
C ARG A 299 -20.36 15.76 -6.91
N SER A 300 -20.82 16.98 -6.58
CA SER A 300 -20.46 18.20 -7.32
C SER A 300 -18.95 18.45 -7.46
N HIS A 301 -18.13 17.93 -6.54
CA HIS A 301 -16.69 18.18 -6.45
C HIS A 301 -15.84 16.92 -6.67
N ARG A 302 -16.43 15.77 -7.04
CA ARG A 302 -15.70 14.51 -7.29
C ARG A 302 -16.53 13.49 -8.08
N GLY A 303 -15.86 12.63 -8.85
CA GLY A 303 -16.47 11.48 -9.52
C GLY A 303 -16.89 10.35 -8.57
N ALA A 304 -17.41 9.26 -9.15
CA ALA A 304 -17.62 8.00 -8.43
C ALA A 304 -16.27 7.32 -8.13
N PHE A 305 -16.21 6.55 -7.05
CA PHE A 305 -14.99 5.85 -6.63
C PHE A 305 -15.31 4.64 -5.76
N VAL A 306 -14.30 3.80 -5.53
CA VAL A 306 -14.38 2.64 -4.65
C VAL A 306 -13.50 2.87 -3.42
N HIS A 307 -14.06 2.68 -2.25
CA HIS A 307 -13.31 2.61 -1.00
C HIS A 307 -12.79 1.20 -0.78
N VAL A 308 -11.51 1.06 -0.43
CA VAL A 308 -10.87 -0.20 -0.07
C VAL A 308 -10.10 -0.02 1.23
N ASP A 309 -10.21 -0.96 2.16
CA ASP A 309 -9.35 -0.99 3.33
C ASP A 309 -8.85 -2.39 3.70
N ALA A 310 -7.78 -2.45 4.49
CA ALA A 310 -7.12 -3.65 4.99
C ALA A 310 -7.42 -3.90 6.48
N ARG A 311 -8.68 -3.73 6.92
CA ARG A 311 -9.09 -3.95 8.33
C ARG A 311 -9.10 -5.43 8.77
N GLY A 312 -8.90 -6.36 7.84
CA GLY A 312 -8.80 -7.80 8.11
C GLY A 312 -10.13 -8.48 8.48
N HIS A 313 -11.25 -7.80 8.26
CA HIS A 313 -12.60 -8.35 8.42
C HIS A 313 -13.56 -7.62 7.48
N GLU A 314 -14.61 -8.32 7.05
CA GLU A 314 -15.55 -7.80 6.08
C GLU A 314 -16.35 -6.60 6.61
N ALA A 315 -16.48 -5.58 5.77
CA ALA A 315 -17.47 -4.52 5.89
C ALA A 315 -17.89 -4.05 4.49
N ARG A 316 -19.19 -3.86 4.26
CA ARG A 316 -19.75 -3.46 2.97
C ARG A 316 -20.72 -2.31 3.13
N TRP A 317 -20.69 -1.38 2.19
CA TRP A 317 -21.67 -0.30 2.09
C TRP A 317 -21.74 0.22 0.67
N GLU A 318 -22.93 0.62 0.24
CA GLU A 318 -23.12 1.23 -1.08
C GLU A 318 -23.92 2.52 -0.92
N LEU A 319 -23.47 3.57 -1.63
CA LEU A 319 -24.15 4.86 -1.76
C LEU A 319 -24.55 5.50 -0.40
N PRO A 320 -23.58 5.69 0.53
CA PRO A 320 -23.85 6.31 1.83
C PRO A 320 -24.04 7.84 1.78
#